data_AF-A0A3B8JDK6-F1
#
_entry.id   AF-A0A3B8JDK6-F1
#
_cell.length_a   1.000
_cell.length_b   1.000
_cell.length_c   1.000
_cell.angle_alpha   90.00
_cell.angle_beta   90.00
_cell.angle_gamma   90.00
#
_symmetry.space_group_name_H-M   'P 1'
#
loop_
_entity.id
_entity.type
_entity.pdbx_description
1 polymer ?
#
loop_
_entity_poly.entity_id
_entity_poly.type
_entity_poly.pdbx_seq_one_letter_code
_entity_poly.pdbx_strand_id
1 'polypeptide(L)'
;MTETAVLSILSAFPRMNAENFCDRWFGIDQLEPEQREQRKQERGYRAKCARVLSIVLKKPYKTVDSWGSRFETMPEDAQATLAYADALRIQLKAAPDELLDLFLEQRSRQEN
;
A
#
# COMPACT_ATOMS: atom_id res chain seq x y z
N MET A 1 4.78 21.18 3.50
CA MET A 1 6.03 20.40 3.53
C MET A 1 6.49 20.23 2.10
N THR A 2 7.74 20.57 1.79
CA THR A 2 8.30 20.42 0.43
C THR A 2 8.48 18.94 0.11
N GLU A 3 8.32 18.57 -1.16
CA GLU A 3 8.45 17.20 -1.68
C GLU A 3 9.75 16.51 -1.22
N THR A 4 10.82 17.28 -1.09
CA THR A 4 12.14 16.84 -0.61
C THR A 4 12.12 16.30 0.81
N ALA A 5 11.36 16.92 1.72
CA ALA A 5 11.29 16.49 3.12
C ALA A 5 10.57 15.13 3.25
N VAL A 6 9.54 14.91 2.43
CA VAL A 6 8.80 13.63 2.38
C VAL A 6 9.70 12.53 1.84
N LEU A 7 10.44 12.78 0.76
CA LEU A 7 11.40 11.82 0.19
C LEU A 7 12.51 11.44 1.18
N SER A 8 13.03 12.40 1.94
CA SER A 8 14.03 12.12 2.99
C SER A 8 13.46 11.25 4.12
N ILE A 9 12.22 11.48 4.54
CA ILE A 9 11.57 10.64 5.57
C ILE A 9 11.33 9.22 5.05
N LEU A 10 10.82 9.08 3.83
CA LEU A 10 10.59 7.77 3.20
C LEU A 10 11.88 6.96 3.05
N SER A 11 13.03 7.60 2.86
CA SER A 11 14.31 6.89 2.77
C SER A 11 14.64 6.07 4.04
N ALA A 12 14.16 6.48 5.22
CA ALA A 12 14.39 5.82 6.50
C ALA A 12 13.38 4.71 6.82
N PHE A 13 12.30 4.55 6.04
CA PHE A 13 11.33 3.48 6.27
C PHE A 13 11.86 2.12 5.79
N PRO A 14 11.52 1.03 6.50
CA PRO A 14 11.81 -0.32 6.03
C PRO A 14 11.20 -0.51 4.64
N ARG A 15 11.90 -1.21 3.76
CA ARG A 15 11.41 -1.48 2.41
C ARG A 15 10.35 -2.56 2.44
N MET A 16 9.23 -2.31 1.77
CA MET A 16 8.13 -3.28 1.65
C MET A 16 7.94 -3.64 0.17
N ASN A 17 8.05 -4.93 -0.14
CA ASN A 17 7.73 -5.41 -1.49
C ASN A 17 6.20 -5.37 -1.73
N ALA A 18 5.82 -5.36 -3.00
CA ALA A 18 4.43 -5.24 -3.41
C ALA A 18 3.59 -6.45 -3.00
N GLU A 19 4.16 -7.66 -3.06
CA GLU A 19 3.46 -8.89 -2.68
C GLU A 19 3.06 -8.87 -1.21
N ASN A 20 3.98 -8.56 -0.30
CA ASN A 20 3.70 -8.46 1.13
C ASN A 20 2.65 -7.39 1.42
N PHE A 21 2.71 -6.27 0.71
CA PHE A 21 1.69 -5.22 0.84
C PHE A 21 0.32 -5.73 0.41
N CYS A 22 0.21 -6.37 -0.75
CA CYS A 22 -1.05 -6.92 -1.24
C CYS A 22 -1.56 -8.06 -0.35
N ASP A 23 -0.68 -8.92 0.16
CA ASP A 23 -1.05 -10.01 1.07
C ASP A 23 -1.70 -9.45 2.34
N ARG A 24 -1.09 -8.44 2.96
CA ARG A 24 -1.66 -7.72 4.11
C ARG A 24 -2.90 -6.92 3.77
N TRP A 25 -2.94 -6.33 2.58
CA TRP A 25 -4.07 -5.53 2.13
C TRP A 25 -5.33 -6.39 2.00
N PHE A 26 -5.20 -7.57 1.38
CA PHE A 26 -6.28 -8.52 1.18
C PHE A 26 -6.51 -9.47 2.37
N GLY A 27 -5.69 -9.38 3.42
CA GLY A 27 -5.81 -10.19 4.63
C GLY A 27 -5.49 -11.67 4.39
N ILE A 28 -4.62 -11.97 3.43
CA ILE A 28 -4.14 -13.34 3.16
C ILE A 28 -2.77 -13.61 3.78
N ASP A 29 -2.16 -12.62 4.45
CA ASP A 29 -0.88 -12.73 5.13
C ASP A 29 -0.92 -13.62 6.39
N GLN A 30 -2.12 -13.87 6.91
CA GLN A 30 -2.37 -14.76 8.05
C GLN A 30 -2.72 -16.20 7.63
N LEU A 31 -2.83 -16.47 6.32
CA LEU A 31 -3.08 -17.81 5.81
C LEU A 31 -1.80 -18.64 5.79
N GLU A 32 -1.98 -19.97 5.85
CA GLU A 32 -0.90 -20.92 5.64
C GLU A 32 -0.24 -20.70 4.26
N PRO A 33 1.08 -20.97 4.11
CA PRO A 33 1.82 -20.66 2.90
C PRO A 33 1.18 -21.22 1.62
N GLU A 34 0.68 -22.45 1.66
CA GLU A 34 0.02 -23.09 0.52
C GLU A 34 -1.29 -22.39 0.15
N GLN A 35 -2.13 -22.07 1.14
CA GLN A 35 -3.40 -21.35 0.93
C GLN A 35 -3.15 -19.94 0.38
N ARG A 36 -2.13 -19.26 0.89
CA ARG A 36 -1.74 -17.94 0.39
C ARG A 36 -1.32 -17.99 -1.08
N GLU A 37 -0.52 -18.98 -1.46
CA GLU A 37 -0.11 -19.16 -2.85
C GLU A 37 -1.30 -19.51 -3.76
N GLN A 38 -2.23 -20.36 -3.30
CA GLN A 38 -3.49 -20.61 -4.03
C GLN A 38 -4.28 -19.32 -4.27
N ARG A 39 -4.38 -18.44 -3.25
CA ARG A 39 -5.04 -17.13 -3.38
C ARG A 39 -4.33 -16.21 -4.38
N LYS A 40 -2.99 -16.24 -4.41
CA LYS A 40 -2.18 -15.48 -5.37
C LYS A 40 -2.38 -15.93 -6.82
N GLN A 41 -2.69 -17.21 -7.02
CA GLN A 41 -2.95 -17.81 -8.34
C GLN A 41 -4.38 -17.60 -8.83
N GLU A 42 -5.30 -17.12 -7.99
CA GLU A 42 -6.66 -16.81 -8.41
C GLU A 42 -6.68 -15.80 -9.57
N ARG A 43 -7.54 -16.07 -10.56
CA ARG A 43 -7.70 -15.20 -11.71
C ARG A 43 -8.02 -13.77 -11.26
N GLY A 44 -7.16 -12.84 -11.64
CA GLY A 44 -7.33 -11.42 -11.36
C GLY A 44 -6.74 -10.95 -10.03
N TYR A 45 -6.12 -11.82 -9.21
CA TYR A 45 -5.40 -11.40 -8.01
C TYR A 45 -4.36 -10.32 -8.33
N ARG A 46 -3.50 -10.58 -9.32
CA ARG A 46 -2.49 -9.62 -9.81
C ARG A 46 -3.12 -8.27 -10.19
N ALA A 47 -4.19 -8.29 -10.98
CA ALA A 47 -4.84 -7.07 -11.46
C ALA A 47 -5.44 -6.25 -10.30
N LYS A 48 -6.00 -6.92 -9.28
CA LYS A 48 -6.45 -6.27 -8.04
C LYS A 48 -5.27 -5.63 -7.30
N CYS A 49 -4.17 -6.35 -7.16
CA CYS A 49 -2.95 -5.83 -6.54
C CYS A 49 -2.42 -4.59 -7.29
N ALA A 50 -2.28 -4.66 -8.62
CA ALA A 50 -1.84 -3.54 -9.45
C ALA A 50 -2.76 -2.29 -9.32
N ARG A 51 -4.08 -2.49 -9.22
CA ARG A 51 -5.03 -1.39 -8.98
C ARG A 51 -4.83 -0.74 -7.59
N VAL A 52 -4.67 -1.54 -6.55
CA VAL A 52 -4.40 -1.02 -5.19
C VAL A 52 -3.08 -0.23 -5.17
N LEU A 53 -2.01 -0.81 -5.69
CA LEU A 53 -0.69 -0.17 -5.76
C LEU A 53 -0.74 1.14 -6.56
N SER A 54 -1.46 1.18 -7.68
CA SER A 54 -1.65 2.39 -8.49
C SER A 54 -2.28 3.52 -7.68
N ILE A 55 -3.29 3.22 -6.87
CA ILE A 55 -3.98 4.19 -6.02
C ILE A 55 -3.06 4.66 -4.88
N VAL A 56 -2.46 3.73 -4.14
CA VAL A 56 -1.62 4.02 -2.97
C VAL A 56 -0.39 4.83 -3.36
N LEU A 57 0.26 4.46 -4.46
CA LEU A 57 1.49 5.11 -4.95
C LEU A 57 1.20 6.34 -5.80
N LYS A 58 -0.08 6.63 -6.10
CA LYS A 58 -0.50 7.66 -7.06
C LYS A 58 0.24 7.57 -8.40
N LYS A 59 0.50 6.34 -8.88
CA LYS A 59 1.14 6.07 -10.18
C LYS A 59 0.12 5.49 -11.16
N PRO A 60 0.25 5.75 -12.48
CA PRO A 60 -0.66 5.16 -13.46
C PRO A 60 -0.66 3.63 -13.40
N TYR A 61 -1.83 3.02 -13.59
CA TYR A 61 -1.96 1.55 -13.60
C TYR A 61 -0.97 0.89 -14.56
N LYS A 62 -0.82 1.45 -15.77
CA LYS A 62 0.12 0.95 -16.80
C LYS A 62 1.57 0.92 -16.30
N THR A 63 1.97 1.91 -15.50
CA THR A 63 3.31 1.94 -14.89
C THR A 63 3.47 0.81 -13.89
N VAL A 64 2.50 0.61 -13.00
CA VAL A 64 2.54 -0.46 -12.00
C VAL A 64 2.51 -1.85 -12.66
N ASP A 65 1.66 -2.03 -13.66
CA ASP A 65 1.53 -3.31 -14.37
C ASP A 65 2.79 -3.68 -15.15
N SER A 66 3.62 -2.70 -15.52
CA SER A 66 4.91 -2.93 -16.18
C SER A 66 6.01 -3.46 -15.24
N TRP A 67 5.78 -3.54 -13.92
CA TRP A 67 6.82 -3.92 -12.96
C TRP A 67 7.14 -5.43 -12.89
N GLY A 68 6.62 -6.22 -13.81
CA GLY A 68 6.82 -7.67 -13.84
C GLY A 68 5.76 -8.45 -13.07
N SER A 69 5.82 -9.78 -13.14
CA SER A 69 4.78 -10.74 -12.70
C SER A 69 4.47 -10.69 -11.19
N ARG A 70 5.47 -10.28 -10.40
CA ARG A 70 5.41 -10.09 -8.96
C ARG A 70 5.88 -8.69 -8.54
N PHE A 71 5.90 -7.75 -9.48
CA PHE A 71 6.35 -6.37 -9.27
C PHE A 71 7.83 -6.28 -8.90
N GLU A 72 8.65 -7.16 -9.47
CA GLU A 72 10.07 -7.35 -9.20
C GLU A 72 10.90 -6.10 -9.52
N THR A 73 10.45 -5.27 -10.48
CA THR A 73 11.13 -4.02 -10.88
C THR A 73 10.52 -2.78 -10.24
N MET A 74 9.73 -2.94 -9.17
CA MET A 74 9.18 -1.81 -8.42
C MET A 74 10.31 -0.95 -7.81
N PRO A 75 10.32 0.38 -8.08
CA PRO A 75 11.30 1.31 -7.53
C PRO A 75 11.37 1.35 -6.00
N GLU A 76 12.53 1.71 -5.43
CA GLU A 76 12.71 1.78 -3.97
C GLU A 76 11.87 2.85 -3.28
N ASP A 77 11.63 4.00 -3.92
CA ASP A 77 10.74 5.05 -3.41
C ASP A 77 9.31 4.52 -3.25
N ALA A 78 8.86 3.68 -4.20
CA ALA A 78 7.58 3.00 -4.10
C ALA A 78 7.56 2.01 -2.93
N GLN A 79 8.62 1.21 -2.73
CA GLN A 79 8.72 0.27 -1.60
C GLN A 79 8.64 0.97 -0.24
N ALA A 80 9.32 2.11 -0.08
CA ALA A 80 9.23 2.93 1.12
C ALA A 80 7.83 3.52 1.33
N THR A 81 7.19 3.98 0.25
CA THR A 81 5.82 4.51 0.29
C THR A 81 4.82 3.43 0.71
N LEU A 82 4.97 2.19 0.22
CA LEU A 82 4.12 1.07 0.64
C LEU A 82 4.27 0.76 2.13
N ALA A 83 5.49 0.76 2.66
CA ALA A 83 5.74 0.54 4.08
C ALA A 83 5.07 1.61 4.95
N TYR A 84 5.18 2.88 4.55
CA TYR A 84 4.51 3.98 5.22
C TYR A 84 2.98 3.84 5.16
N ALA A 85 2.43 3.50 3.98
CA ALA A 85 1.01 3.30 3.79
C ALA A 85 0.45 2.13 4.63
N ASP A 86 1.18 1.01 4.73
CA ASP A 86 0.77 -0.13 5.56
C ASP A 86 0.79 0.24 7.05
N ALA A 87 1.82 0.97 7.51
CA ALA A 87 1.88 1.47 8.88
C ALA A 87 0.69 2.36 9.22
N LEU A 88 0.36 3.34 8.35
CA LEU A 88 -0.83 4.17 8.52
C LEU A 88 -2.11 3.34 8.55
N ARG A 89 -2.25 2.37 7.65
CA ARG A 89 -3.42 1.49 7.60
C ARG A 89 -3.60 0.73 8.91
N ILE A 90 -2.52 0.20 9.48
CA ILE A 90 -2.55 -0.53 10.76
C ILE A 90 -2.98 0.41 11.89
N GLN A 91 -2.41 1.61 11.95
CA GLN A 91 -2.77 2.60 12.97
C GLN A 91 -4.23 3.03 12.87
N LEU A 92 -4.72 3.30 11.65
CA LEU A 92 -6.12 3.66 11.43
C LEU A 92 -7.09 2.53 11.78
N LYS A 93 -6.71 1.27 11.54
CA LYS A 93 -7.50 0.10 11.96
C LYS A 93 -7.55 -0.10 13.47
N ALA A 94 -6.53 0.35 14.18
CA ALA A 94 -6.43 0.24 15.64
C ALA A 94 -6.97 1.49 16.36
N ALA A 95 -7.23 2.58 15.63
CA ALA A 95 -7.74 3.81 16.19
C ALA A 95 -9.18 3.63 16.70
N PRO A 96 -9.56 4.30 17.81
CA PRO A 96 -10.97 4.45 18.18
C PRO A 96 -11.76 5.13 17.06
N ASP A 97 -13.02 4.74 16.89
CA ASP A 97 -13.88 5.28 15.83
C ASP A 97 -14.00 6.81 15.94
N GLU A 98 -14.04 7.36 17.16
CA GLU A 98 -14.14 8.81 17.39
C GLU A 98 -12.91 9.57 16.87
N LEU A 99 -11.72 8.96 16.93
CA LEU A 99 -10.49 9.56 16.40
C LEU A 99 -10.51 9.57 14.87
N LEU A 100 -11.05 8.51 14.27
CA LEU A 100 -11.17 8.39 12.82
C LEU A 100 -12.17 9.42 12.27
N ASP A 101 -13.32 9.57 12.93
CA ASP A 101 -14.33 10.56 12.59
C ASP A 101 -13.76 11.98 12.64
N LEU A 102 -13.05 12.32 13.73
CA LEU A 102 -12.40 13.63 13.87
C LEU A 102 -11.39 13.89 12.74
N PHE A 103 -10.61 12.89 12.35
CA PHE A 103 -9.64 13.01 11.26
C PHE A 103 -10.34 13.27 9.91
N LEU A 104 -11.43 12.55 9.63
CA LEU A 104 -12.20 12.70 8.39
C LEU A 104 -12.89 14.08 8.33
N GLU A 105 -13.43 14.56 9.45
CA GLU A 105 -13.99 15.91 9.55
C GLU A 105 -12.94 16.98 9.28
N GLN A 106 -11.74 16.87 9.85
CA GLN A 106 -10.66 17.83 9.61
C GLN A 106 -10.24 17.86 8.14
N ARG A 107 -10.14 16.70 7.50
CA ARG A 107 -9.74 16.62 6.09
C ARG A 107 -10.76 17.25 5.16
N SER A 108 -12.06 17.02 5.40
CA SER A 108 -13.13 17.62 4.58
C SER A 108 -13.19 19.14 4.68
N ARG A 109 -12.77 19.74 5.80
CA ARG A 109 -12.66 21.20 5.96
C ARG A 109 -11.49 21.82 5.20
N GLN A 110 -10.44 21.06 4.89
CA GLN A 110 -9.28 21.56 4.14
C GLN A 110 -9.46 21.47 2.61
N GLU A 111 -10.48 20.74 2.16
CA GLU A 111 -10.82 20.55 0.74
C GLU A 111 -11.89 21.55 0.25
N ASN A 112 -12.41 22.42 1.14
CA ASN A 112 -13.32 23.55 0.86
C ASN A 112 -12.61 24.89 1.05
#